data_AF-A0A9Q4E6B7-F1
#
_entry.id   AF-A0A9Q4E6B7-F1
#
_cell.length_a   1.000
_cell.length_b   1.000
_cell.length_c   1.000
_cell.angle_alpha   90.00
_cell.angle_beta   90.00
_cell.angle_gamma   90.00
#
_symmetry.space_group_name_H-M   'P 1'
#
loop_
_entity.id
_entity.type
_entity.pdbx_description
1 polymer ?
#
loop_
_entity_poly.entity_id
_entity_poly.type
_entity_poly.pdbx_seq_one_letter_code
_entity_poly.pdbx_strand_id
1 'polypeptide(L)'
;MKKVLFFLYVILFAFAFVQLKAHALTFTVLPITQKTEQWSVEVSEAKNAKDFASPKKGKYNVYSLEVKNIGKEAATVDVQLYRNDPDSITRFSLFGCPDENCVNQIEDAKTLAESLNDGSPLRFKHFMLADKASELEVVIIWTQKGQEGRRLKQTFKFTEDGVH
;
A
#
# COMPACT_ATOMS: atom_id res chain seq x y z
N MET A 1 9.04 36.60 39.20
CA MET A 1 9.79 35.38 38.86
C MET A 1 9.01 34.09 39.08
N LYS A 2 8.36 33.87 40.24
CA LYS A 2 7.57 32.65 40.53
C LYS A 2 6.47 32.30 39.51
N LYS A 3 5.71 33.29 39.01
CA LYS A 3 4.65 33.07 38.00
C LYS A 3 5.22 32.65 36.63
N VAL A 4 6.37 33.20 36.25
CA VAL A 4 7.07 32.87 34.98
C VAL A 4 7.64 31.45 35.04
N LEU A 5 8.23 31.06 36.18
CA LEU A 5 8.68 29.69 36.43
C LEU A 5 7.54 28.68 36.38
N PHE A 6 6.37 29.04 36.91
CA PHE A 6 5.18 28.18 36.86
C PHE A 6 4.68 27.98 35.41
N PHE A 7 4.61 29.05 34.62
CA PHE A 7 4.25 28.95 33.20
C PHE A 7 5.24 28.09 32.40
N LEU A 8 6.55 28.23 32.65
CA LEU A 8 7.59 27.39 32.04
C LEU A 8 7.41 25.91 32.38
N TYR A 9 7.06 25.59 33.63
CA TYR A 9 6.81 24.23 34.08
C TYR A 9 5.59 23.62 33.39
N VAL A 10 4.51 24.39 33.22
CA VAL A 10 3.28 23.95 32.53
C VAL A 10 3.54 23.70 31.05
N ILE A 11 4.33 24.54 30.38
CA ILE A 11 4.70 24.35 28.96
C ILE A 11 5.58 23.10 28.79
N LEU A 12 6.59 22.92 29.65
CA LEU A 12 7.44 21.71 29.64
C LEU A 12 6.62 20.43 29.89
N PHE A 13 5.64 20.48 30.80
CA PHE A 13 4.72 19.37 31.02
C PHE A 13 3.87 19.10 29.78
N ALA A 14 3.30 20.13 29.14
CA ALA A 14 2.47 19.98 27.94
C ALA A 14 3.21 19.30 26.78
N PHE A 15 4.51 19.62 26.58
CA PHE A 15 5.33 18.96 25.55
C PHE A 15 5.69 17.51 25.91
N ALA A 16 5.81 17.15 27.20
CA ALA A 16 6.12 15.79 27.62
C ALA A 16 4.97 14.78 27.33
N PHE A 17 3.73 15.25 27.20
CA PHE A 17 2.56 14.40 26.90
C PHE A 17 2.23 14.26 25.42
N VAL A 18 2.90 14.99 24.52
CA VAL A 18 2.77 14.76 23.07
C VAL A 18 3.65 13.57 22.69
N GLN A 19 3.27 12.39 23.14
CA GLN A 19 3.77 11.14 22.58
C GLN A 19 3.10 10.99 21.21
N LEU A 20 3.80 11.40 20.14
CA LEU A 20 3.42 10.99 18.80
C LEU A 20 3.56 9.45 18.79
N LYS A 21 2.44 8.73 18.87
CA LYS A 21 2.45 7.29 18.66
C LYS A 21 2.82 7.07 17.19
N ALA A 22 4.07 6.70 16.96
CA ALA A 22 4.51 6.22 15.66
C ALA A 22 3.90 4.84 15.47
N HIS A 23 2.76 4.78 14.78
CA HIS A 23 2.15 3.52 14.38
C HIS A 23 3.04 2.85 13.33
N ALA A 24 3.31 1.56 13.52
CA ALA A 24 4.15 0.78 12.63
C ALA A 24 3.32 -0.35 12.03
N LEU A 25 3.17 -0.34 10.71
CA LEU A 25 2.59 -1.41 9.93
C LEU A 25 3.51 -2.61 9.96
N THR A 26 3.36 -3.41 11.02
CA THR A 26 3.87 -4.77 11.10
C THR A 26 2.67 -5.70 11.04
N PHE A 27 2.59 -6.48 9.97
CA PHE A 27 1.53 -7.49 9.86
C PHE A 27 1.74 -8.57 10.92
N THR A 28 0.88 -8.61 11.93
CA THR A 28 0.94 -9.58 13.03
C THR A 28 0.45 -10.96 12.61
N VAL A 29 -0.39 -11.01 11.57
CA VAL A 29 -0.91 -12.23 10.94
C VAL A 29 -0.76 -12.11 9.43
N LEU A 30 -0.18 -13.13 8.81
CA LEU A 30 -0.06 -13.26 7.36
C LEU A 30 -0.53 -14.66 6.92
N PRO A 31 -1.13 -14.79 5.71
CA PRO A 31 -1.50 -13.70 4.81
C PRO A 31 -2.67 -12.87 5.35
N ILE A 32 -2.75 -11.61 4.93
CA ILE A 32 -3.89 -10.73 5.18
C ILE A 32 -4.53 -10.33 3.85
N THR A 33 -5.86 -10.44 3.77
CA THR A 33 -6.60 -10.21 2.53
C THR A 33 -7.70 -9.18 2.75
N GLN A 34 -7.79 -8.19 1.87
CA GLN A 34 -8.95 -7.33 1.72
C GLN A 34 -9.74 -7.71 0.47
N LYS A 35 -11.07 -7.66 0.54
CA LYS A 35 -11.94 -8.01 -0.58
C LYS A 35 -13.06 -7.00 -0.75
N THR A 36 -13.37 -6.66 -1.99
CA THR A 36 -14.61 -6.00 -2.41
C THR A 36 -15.39 -6.93 -3.34
N GLU A 37 -16.49 -6.46 -3.92
CA GLU A 37 -17.17 -7.21 -4.99
C GLU A 37 -16.30 -7.40 -6.25
N GLN A 38 -15.35 -6.49 -6.49
CA GLN A 38 -14.56 -6.45 -7.72
C GLN A 38 -13.14 -7.00 -7.54
N TRP A 39 -12.48 -6.71 -6.42
CA TRP A 39 -11.06 -7.02 -6.23
C TRP A 39 -10.79 -7.76 -4.93
N SER A 40 -9.78 -8.63 -4.96
CA SER A 40 -9.17 -9.22 -3.77
C SER A 40 -7.69 -8.84 -3.77
N VAL A 41 -7.23 -8.27 -2.66
CA VAL A 41 -5.85 -7.82 -2.47
C VAL A 41 -5.28 -8.52 -1.24
N GLU A 42 -4.23 -9.30 -1.44
CA GLU A 42 -3.59 -10.08 -0.38
C GLU A 42 -2.13 -9.66 -0.19
N VAL A 43 -1.73 -9.43 1.06
CA VAL A 43 -0.34 -9.29 1.47
C VAL A 43 0.08 -10.58 2.18
N SER A 44 1.24 -11.10 1.80
CA SER A 44 1.80 -12.34 2.35
C SER A 44 3.30 -12.23 2.59
N GLU A 45 3.88 -13.23 3.25
CA GLU A 45 5.33 -13.33 3.38
C GLU A 45 6.00 -13.46 2.01
N ALA A 46 7.09 -12.72 1.80
CA ALA A 46 7.89 -12.90 0.60
C ALA A 46 8.65 -14.24 0.64
N LYS A 47 8.61 -14.99 -0.46
CA LYS A 47 9.39 -16.23 -0.58
C LYS A 47 10.87 -15.89 -0.68
N ASN A 48 11.66 -16.25 0.33
CA ASN A 48 13.12 -16.12 0.28
C ASN A 48 13.69 -16.83 -0.96
N ALA A 49 14.33 -16.06 -1.85
CA ALA A 49 15.16 -16.61 -2.94
C ALA A 49 16.51 -15.90 -2.94
N LYS A 50 17.55 -16.58 -3.44
CA LYS A 50 18.95 -16.11 -3.37
C LYS A 50 19.18 -14.72 -3.98
N ASP A 51 18.35 -14.31 -4.93
CA ASP A 51 18.48 -13.03 -5.64
C ASP A 51 17.62 -11.90 -5.06
N PHE A 52 16.86 -12.17 -3.99
CA PHE A 52 16.01 -11.16 -3.33
C PHE A 52 16.56 -10.71 -1.99
N ALA A 53 16.30 -9.45 -1.65
CA ALA A 53 16.66 -8.90 -0.35
C ALA A 53 15.92 -9.64 0.77
N SER A 54 16.66 -10.05 1.80
CA SER A 54 16.08 -10.61 3.02
C SER A 54 15.68 -9.49 4.00
N PRO A 55 14.68 -9.74 4.87
CA PRO A 55 14.32 -8.81 5.94
C PRO A 55 15.54 -8.42 6.78
N LYS A 56 15.61 -7.15 7.18
CA LYS A 56 16.68 -6.62 8.03
C LYS A 56 16.07 -5.99 9.27
N LYS A 57 16.18 -6.70 10.39
CA LYS A 57 15.69 -6.28 11.70
C LYS A 57 16.12 -4.84 12.03
N GLY A 58 15.16 -4.02 12.44
CA GLY A 58 15.36 -2.60 12.76
C GLY A 58 15.43 -1.69 11.54
N LYS A 59 15.21 -2.21 10.32
CA LYS A 59 15.25 -1.43 9.07
C LYS A 59 13.99 -1.65 8.24
N TYR A 60 13.78 -2.87 7.76
CA TYR A 60 12.64 -3.19 6.91
C TYR A 60 12.31 -4.69 6.94
N ASN A 61 11.03 -4.97 6.71
CA ASN A 61 10.50 -6.28 6.38
C ASN A 61 10.26 -6.39 4.87
N VAL A 62 10.03 -7.61 4.39
CA VAL A 62 9.84 -7.90 2.97
C VAL A 62 8.60 -8.74 2.78
N TYR A 63 7.73 -8.32 1.86
CA TYR A 63 6.41 -8.92 1.64
C TYR A 63 6.14 -9.18 0.15
N SER A 64 5.13 -10.00 -0.10
CA SER A 64 4.51 -10.21 -1.41
C SER A 64 3.11 -9.60 -1.44
N LEU A 65 2.67 -9.15 -2.62
CA LEU A 65 1.32 -8.68 -2.88
C LEU A 65 0.70 -9.50 -4.02
N GLU A 66 -0.55 -9.90 -3.85
CA GLU A 66 -1.36 -10.53 -4.90
C GLU A 66 -2.65 -9.72 -5.11
N VAL A 67 -2.95 -9.38 -6.37
CA VAL A 67 -4.19 -8.72 -6.77
C VAL A 67 -4.96 -9.63 -7.74
N LYS A 68 -6.23 -9.88 -7.44
CA LYS A 68 -7.15 -10.67 -8.25
C LYS A 68 -8.37 -9.85 -8.64
N ASN A 69 -8.82 -9.99 -9.89
CA ASN A 69 -10.20 -9.68 -10.25
C ASN A 69 -11.09 -10.84 -9.76
N ILE A 70 -12.10 -10.52 -8.94
CA ILE A 70 -13.10 -11.48 -8.47
C ILE A 70 -14.53 -11.07 -8.84
N GLY A 71 -14.67 -9.95 -9.55
CA GLY A 71 -15.95 -9.42 -10.01
C GLY A 71 -16.11 -9.58 -11.51
N LYS A 72 -16.62 -8.53 -12.15
CA LYS A 72 -16.92 -8.54 -13.59
C LYS A 72 -15.67 -8.28 -14.42
N GLU A 73 -15.71 -8.62 -15.71
CA GLU A 73 -14.55 -8.45 -16.61
C GLU A 73 -14.14 -6.98 -16.79
N ALA A 74 -12.90 -6.64 -16.48
CA ALA A 74 -12.36 -5.31 -16.77
C ALA A 74 -11.88 -5.23 -18.22
N ALA A 75 -12.00 -4.08 -18.87
CA ALA A 75 -11.41 -3.84 -20.20
C ALA A 75 -9.98 -3.31 -20.11
N THR A 76 -9.68 -2.54 -19.07
CA THR A 76 -8.33 -2.04 -18.77
C THR A 76 -8.14 -2.04 -17.26
N VAL A 77 -6.94 -2.37 -16.79
CA VAL A 77 -6.58 -2.30 -15.36
C VAL A 77 -5.23 -1.62 -15.22
N ASP A 78 -5.13 -0.72 -14.26
CA ASP A 78 -3.89 -0.15 -13.74
C ASP A 78 -3.84 -0.38 -12.23
N VAL A 79 -2.71 -0.85 -11.73
CA VAL A 79 -2.48 -1.11 -10.31
C VAL A 79 -1.28 -0.32 -9.87
N GLN A 80 -1.45 0.46 -8.81
CA GLN A 80 -0.41 1.29 -8.24
C GLN A 80 -0.21 0.92 -6.78
N LEU A 81 1.05 0.82 -6.37
CA LEU A 81 1.43 0.43 -5.02
C LEU A 81 2.23 1.55 -4.38
N TYR A 82 1.79 1.99 -3.20
CA TYR A 82 2.42 3.05 -2.44
C TYR A 82 2.71 2.61 -1.02
N ARG A 83 3.83 3.06 -0.46
CA ARG A 83 4.09 2.98 0.98
C ARG A 83 4.53 4.33 1.50
N ASN A 84 4.27 4.61 2.77
CA ASN A 84 4.92 5.73 3.43
C ASN A 84 6.32 5.35 3.93
N ASP A 85 7.17 6.36 4.08
CA ASP A 85 8.34 6.28 4.95
C ASP A 85 7.98 6.88 6.32
N PRO A 86 8.75 6.53 7.36
CA PRO A 86 8.54 7.07 8.70
C PRO A 86 8.57 8.60 8.67
N ASP A 87 7.62 9.23 9.36
CA ASP A 87 7.54 10.68 9.53
C ASP A 87 7.36 11.49 8.23
N SER A 88 6.95 10.84 7.12
CA SER A 88 6.72 11.49 5.81
C SER A 88 5.26 11.40 5.38
N ILE A 89 4.69 12.55 4.99
CA ILE A 89 3.39 12.61 4.29
C ILE A 89 3.50 12.16 2.82
N THR A 90 4.71 12.19 2.26
CA THR A 90 5.01 11.77 0.89
C THR A 90 5.10 10.25 0.85
N ARG A 91 4.34 9.65 -0.06
CA ARG A 91 4.34 8.21 -0.29
C ARG A 91 5.29 7.86 -1.45
N PHE A 92 6.03 6.78 -1.29
CA PHE A 92 6.87 6.23 -2.34
C PHE A 92 6.05 5.30 -3.21
N SER A 93 6.08 5.53 -4.53
CA SER A 93 5.58 4.57 -5.50
C SER A 93 6.54 3.39 -5.57
N LEU A 94 6.01 2.19 -5.35
CA LEU A 94 6.74 0.91 -5.47
C LEU A 94 6.45 0.22 -6.78
N PHE A 95 5.25 0.46 -7.32
CA PHE A 95 4.79 -0.08 -8.59
C PHE A 95 3.71 0.80 -9.18
N GLY A 96 3.52 0.68 -10.49
CA GLY A 96 2.65 1.51 -11.30
C GLY A 96 3.38 2.77 -11.70
N CYS A 97 2.78 3.53 -12.60
CA CYS A 97 3.32 4.84 -12.93
C CYS A 97 2.34 5.97 -12.63
N PRO A 98 2.66 6.83 -11.66
CA PRO A 98 1.79 7.93 -11.25
C PRO A 98 1.80 9.13 -12.20
N ASP A 99 2.80 9.25 -13.09
CA ASP A 99 2.99 10.44 -13.95
C ASP A 99 2.42 10.23 -15.37
N GLU A 100 1.96 11.32 -15.99
CA GLU A 100 1.43 11.37 -17.35
C GLU A 100 2.51 11.05 -18.41
N ASN A 101 3.78 11.25 -18.08
CA ASN A 101 4.92 10.94 -18.94
C ASN A 101 5.33 9.46 -18.94
N CYS A 102 4.72 8.65 -18.09
CA CYS A 102 4.90 7.23 -18.21
C CYS A 102 4.14 6.69 -19.39
N VAL A 103 4.87 5.98 -20.23
CA VAL A 103 4.34 5.16 -21.30
C VAL A 103 3.69 3.92 -20.67
N ASN A 104 2.67 4.10 -19.83
CA ASN A 104 1.71 3.06 -19.50
C ASN A 104 0.90 2.85 -20.78
N GLN A 105 1.38 1.96 -21.64
CA GLN A 105 0.70 1.72 -22.90
C GLN A 105 -0.70 1.22 -22.56
N ILE A 106 -1.71 1.75 -23.24
CA ILE A 106 -3.08 1.22 -23.13
C ILE A 106 -3.09 -0.30 -23.35
N GLU A 107 -2.14 -0.80 -24.14
CA GLU A 107 -1.85 -2.22 -24.34
C GLU A 107 -1.44 -2.97 -23.05
N ASP A 108 -0.59 -2.40 -22.21
CA ASP A 108 -0.22 -3.00 -20.91
C ASP A 108 -1.44 -3.09 -19.98
N ALA A 109 -2.27 -2.04 -19.96
CA ALA A 109 -3.48 -2.01 -19.14
C ALA A 109 -4.54 -3.02 -19.63
N LYS A 110 -4.65 -3.23 -20.94
CA LYS A 110 -5.53 -4.26 -21.54
C LYS A 110 -5.01 -5.66 -21.26
N THR A 111 -3.72 -5.90 -21.48
CA THR A 111 -3.08 -7.21 -21.23
C THR A 111 -3.21 -7.62 -19.77
N LEU A 112 -3.01 -6.67 -18.85
CA LEU A 112 -3.23 -6.91 -17.42
C LEU A 112 -4.70 -7.24 -17.12
N ALA A 113 -5.65 -6.53 -17.75
CA ALA A 113 -7.07 -6.80 -17.58
C ALA A 113 -7.44 -8.21 -18.08
N GLU A 114 -6.95 -8.62 -19.24
CA GLU A 114 -7.16 -9.96 -19.82
C GLU A 114 -6.64 -11.05 -18.87
N SER A 115 -5.39 -10.94 -18.41
CA SER A 115 -4.82 -11.86 -17.43
C SER A 115 -5.67 -11.97 -16.17
N LEU A 116 -6.10 -10.84 -15.60
CA LEU A 116 -6.88 -10.81 -14.37
C LEU A 116 -8.29 -11.39 -14.57
N ASN A 117 -8.92 -11.15 -15.72
CA ASN A 117 -10.23 -11.71 -16.07
C ASN A 117 -10.18 -13.23 -16.24
N ASP A 118 -9.07 -13.76 -16.76
CA ASP A 118 -8.82 -15.21 -16.87
C ASP A 118 -8.50 -15.87 -15.52
N GLY A 119 -8.56 -15.09 -14.43
CA GLY A 119 -8.28 -15.55 -13.07
C GLY A 119 -6.79 -15.61 -12.72
N SER A 120 -5.91 -15.15 -13.61
CA SER A 120 -4.46 -15.09 -13.35
C SER A 120 -4.11 -13.82 -12.56
N PRO A 121 -3.65 -13.94 -11.31
CA PRO A 121 -3.43 -12.79 -10.45
C PRO A 121 -2.18 -11.99 -10.85
N LEU A 122 -2.24 -10.68 -10.61
CA LEU A 122 -1.05 -9.84 -10.59
C LEU A 122 -0.27 -10.09 -9.30
N ARG A 123 1.04 -10.35 -9.42
CA ARG A 123 1.90 -10.73 -8.29
C ARG A 123 3.14 -9.86 -8.19
N PHE A 124 3.27 -9.16 -7.06
CA PHE A 124 4.52 -8.53 -6.63
C PHE A 124 5.21 -9.45 -5.65
N LYS A 125 6.30 -10.07 -6.08
CA LYS A 125 6.97 -11.11 -5.27
C LYS A 125 7.74 -10.53 -4.08
N HIS A 126 8.30 -9.33 -4.23
CA HIS A 126 9.13 -8.71 -3.19
C HIS A 126 8.95 -7.20 -3.22
N PHE A 127 8.50 -6.64 -2.10
CA PHE A 127 8.63 -5.22 -1.81
C PHE A 127 9.07 -5.03 -0.36
N MET A 128 9.88 -3.99 -0.13
CA MET A 128 10.39 -3.65 1.20
C MET A 128 9.44 -2.67 1.86
N LEU A 129 9.13 -2.92 3.14
CA LEU A 129 8.38 -2.01 3.98
C LEU A 129 9.24 -1.69 5.22
N ALA A 130 9.53 -0.42 5.44
CA ALA A 130 10.33 0.00 6.59
C ALA A 130 9.64 -0.40 7.90
N ASP A 131 10.42 -0.77 8.93
CA ASP A 131 9.87 -1.21 10.23
C ASP A 131 9.00 -0.14 10.92
N LYS A 132 9.17 1.13 10.51
CA LYS A 132 8.42 2.29 11.00
C LYS A 132 7.45 2.86 9.96
N ALA A 133 7.28 2.21 8.79
CA ALA A 133 6.20 2.58 7.87
C ALA A 133 4.87 2.26 8.54
N SER A 134 3.83 3.05 8.26
CA SER A 134 2.53 2.95 8.94
C SER A 134 1.38 2.57 8.00
N GLU A 135 1.60 2.63 6.69
CA GLU A 135 0.59 2.40 5.67
C GLU A 135 1.20 1.76 4.41
N LEU A 136 0.50 0.74 3.90
CA LEU A 136 0.63 0.25 2.53
C LEU A 136 -0.69 0.55 1.81
N GLU A 137 -0.62 1.21 0.67
CA GLU A 137 -1.78 1.60 -0.12
C GLU A 137 -1.72 0.96 -1.50
N VAL A 138 -2.78 0.24 -1.87
CA VAL A 138 -2.95 -0.33 -3.21
C VAL A 138 -4.09 0.40 -3.89
N VAL A 139 -3.81 1.03 -5.02
CA VAL A 139 -4.80 1.73 -5.83
C VAL A 139 -5.03 0.95 -7.11
N ILE A 140 -6.28 0.59 -7.38
CA ILE A 140 -6.69 -0.12 -8.60
C ILE A 140 -7.61 0.80 -9.38
N ILE A 141 -7.23 1.11 -10.61
CA ILE A 141 -7.99 1.92 -11.56
C ILE A 141 -8.37 1.02 -12.73
N TRP A 142 -9.64 1.01 -13.13
CA TRP A 142 -10.07 0.16 -14.23
C TRP A 142 -11.22 0.76 -15.03
N THR A 143 -11.48 0.17 -16.17
CA THR A 143 -12.73 0.35 -16.91
C THR A 143 -13.42 -0.99 -17.05
N GLN A 144 -14.75 -1.00 -17.04
CA GLN A 144 -15.55 -2.22 -17.14
C GLN A 144 -15.73 -2.58 -18.62
N LYS A 145 -15.64 -3.87 -18.97
CA LYS A 145 -15.93 -4.32 -20.34
C LYS A 145 -17.36 -3.99 -20.73
N GLY A 146 -17.55 -3.34 -21.88
CA GLY A 146 -18.81 -2.77 -22.35
C GLY A 146 -19.17 -1.41 -21.73
N GLN A 147 -18.32 -0.83 -20.88
CA GLN A 147 -18.47 0.51 -20.29
C GLN A 147 -17.12 1.25 -20.22
N GLU A 148 -16.29 1.09 -21.25
CA GLU A 148 -14.89 1.55 -21.32
C GLU A 148 -14.74 3.07 -21.12
N GLY A 149 -15.79 3.85 -21.39
CA GLY A 149 -15.80 5.30 -21.21
C GLY A 149 -15.80 5.78 -19.75
N ARG A 150 -15.97 4.88 -18.77
CA ARG A 150 -16.00 5.24 -17.34
C ARG A 150 -14.85 4.58 -16.58
N ARG A 151 -13.90 5.40 -16.13
CA ARG A 151 -12.85 4.97 -15.19
C ARG A 151 -13.41 4.85 -13.78
N LEU A 152 -13.10 3.74 -13.14
CA LEU A 152 -13.42 3.40 -11.76
C LEU A 152 -12.12 3.33 -10.95
N LYS A 153 -12.21 3.58 -9.65
CA LYS A 153 -11.07 3.54 -8.72
C LYS A 153 -11.48 2.90 -7.41
N GLN A 154 -10.63 2.01 -6.89
CA GLN A 154 -10.70 1.50 -5.53
C GLN A 154 -9.32 1.59 -4.87
N THR A 155 -9.31 1.85 -3.57
CA THR A 155 -8.10 1.98 -2.77
C THR A 155 -8.22 1.06 -1.57
N PHE A 156 -7.18 0.26 -1.33
CA PHE A 156 -7.06 -0.67 -0.22
C PHE A 156 -5.93 -0.17 0.68
N LYS A 157 -6.23 0.12 1.94
CA LYS A 157 -5.24 0.61 2.91
C LYS A 157 -5.00 -0.43 3.97
N PHE A 158 -3.74 -0.82 4.13
CA PHE A 158 -3.29 -1.65 5.23
C PHE A 158 -2.60 -0.77 6.25
N THR A 159 -3.10 -0.76 7.48
CA THR A 159 -2.53 -0.04 8.62
C THR A 159 -2.42 -0.97 9.82
N GLU A 160 -1.78 -0.51 10.90
CA GLU A 160 -1.69 -1.27 12.16
C GLU A 160 -3.09 -1.54 12.76
N ASP A 161 -4.00 -0.56 12.68
CA ASP A 161 -5.36 -0.63 13.24
C ASP A 161 -6.30 -1.55 12.43
N GLY A 162 -5.85 -2.03 11.27
CA GLY A 162 -6.53 -3.03 10.47
C GLY A 162 -6.60 -2.72 8.98
N VAL A 163 -7.62 -3.31 8.36
CA VAL A 163 -7.93 -3.25 6.93
C VAL A 163 -9.04 -2.21 6.74
N HIS A 164 -8.78 -1.18 5.93
CA HIS A 164 -9.72 -0.08 5.66
C HIS A 164 -9.91 0.16 4.16
#